data_AF-A0A7S0FR68-F1
#
_entry.id   AF-A0A7S0FR68-F1
#
_cell.length_a   1.000
_cell.length_b   1.000
_cell.length_c   1.000
_cell.angle_alpha   90.00
_cell.angle_beta   90.00
_cell.angle_gamma   90.00
#
_symmetry.space_group_name_H-M   'P 1'
#
loop_
_entity.id
_entity.type
_entity.pdbx_description
1 polymer ?
#
loop_
_entity_poly.entity_id
_entity_poly.type
_entity_poly.pdbx_seq_one_letter_code
_entity_poly.pdbx_strand_id
1 'polypeptide(L)'
;DGNVEAFSYTQVRVIEAWIGLLATNLPPAFGLHQLLQELRRALSARLRAAQTAQGSRLCAVDWHSLAAPVLQEIAQVGQRDFTVPSACASETCRLWSLLHVLTAEGFRRQPETTTALDGEPLAARPAELLTSIRDFLEEYFKCLYCRRHFLEQFDRGSYGLHSARRDAGEAVLYFWRLHNAVSVRIAAEHSCDEVDRRWPPLSVCAKCWDIESPHDWEVLSETLAMQEGGRGGPRAADAVRALRSRASPQEPEVLRFLLA
;
A
#
# COMPACT_ATOMS: atom_id res chain seq x y z
N ASP A 1 11.13 -16.82 11.76
CA ASP A 1 10.44 -17.65 10.74
C ASP A 1 9.78 -18.83 11.42
N GLY A 2 8.48 -18.74 11.69
CA GLY A 2 7.69 -19.89 12.12
C GLY A 2 7.42 -20.74 10.88
N ASN A 3 7.77 -22.02 10.91
CA ASN A 3 7.53 -22.96 9.81
C ASN A 3 6.02 -23.06 9.54
N VAL A 4 5.52 -22.28 8.59
CA VAL A 4 4.20 -22.50 8.02
C VAL A 4 4.31 -23.77 7.18
N GLU A 5 3.81 -24.89 7.70
CA GLU A 5 3.82 -26.17 6.98
C GLU A 5 2.79 -26.18 5.84
N ALA A 6 1.69 -25.44 6.00
CA ALA A 6 0.66 -25.25 4.99
C ALA A 6 -0.16 -23.96 5.21
N PHE A 7 -0.73 -23.44 4.14
CA PHE A 7 -1.68 -22.33 4.14
C PHE A 7 -3.12 -22.86 4.15
N SER A 8 -3.97 -22.28 4.98
CA SER A 8 -5.42 -22.51 5.03
C SER A 8 -6.15 -21.96 3.79
N TYR A 9 -7.39 -22.38 3.57
CA TYR A 9 -8.24 -21.84 2.50
C TYR A 9 -8.32 -20.30 2.52
N THR A 10 -8.52 -19.71 3.70
CA THR A 10 -8.59 -18.24 3.85
C THR A 10 -7.26 -17.59 3.49
N GLN A 11 -6.14 -18.14 3.95
CA GLN A 11 -4.81 -17.67 3.59
C GLN A 11 -4.55 -17.74 2.08
N VAL A 12 -4.95 -18.83 1.42
CA VAL A 12 -4.82 -18.99 -0.03
C VAL A 12 -5.71 -17.99 -0.78
N ARG A 13 -6.91 -17.66 -0.28
CA ARG A 13 -7.76 -16.60 -0.84
C ARG A 13 -7.09 -15.23 -0.78
N VAL A 14 -6.45 -14.90 0.35
CA VAL A 14 -5.70 -13.64 0.49
C VAL A 14 -4.53 -13.60 -0.50
N ILE A 15 -3.79 -14.70 -0.65
CA ILE A 15 -2.71 -14.79 -1.65
C ILE A 15 -3.27 -14.62 -3.06
N GLU A 16 -4.35 -15.31 -3.43
CA GLU A 16 -4.93 -15.22 -4.77
C GLU A 16 -5.40 -13.80 -5.10
N ALA A 17 -6.06 -13.13 -4.16
CA ALA A 17 -6.49 -11.74 -4.31
C ALA A 17 -5.28 -10.79 -4.48
N TRP A 18 -4.24 -10.98 -3.68
CA TRP A 18 -3.00 -10.20 -3.78
C TRP A 18 -2.28 -10.42 -5.12
N ILE A 19 -2.10 -11.67 -5.56
CA ILE A 19 -1.52 -11.98 -6.87
C ILE A 19 -2.38 -11.41 -7.99
N GLY A 20 -3.71 -11.44 -7.86
CA GLY A 20 -4.63 -10.79 -8.79
C GLY A 20 -4.43 -9.29 -8.89
N LEU A 21 -4.26 -8.62 -7.74
CA LEU A 21 -3.97 -7.18 -7.69
C LEU A 21 -2.64 -6.85 -8.40
N LEU A 22 -1.59 -7.64 -8.13
CA LEU A 22 -0.29 -7.49 -8.80
C LEU A 22 -0.38 -7.74 -10.31
N ALA A 23 -1.08 -8.79 -10.73
CA ALA A 23 -1.22 -9.15 -12.13
C ALA A 23 -1.94 -8.07 -12.96
N THR A 24 -2.84 -7.31 -12.33
CA THR A 24 -3.61 -6.24 -12.98
C THR A 24 -2.89 -4.90 -12.95
N ASN A 25 -2.19 -4.57 -11.85
CA ASN A 25 -1.73 -3.21 -11.59
C ASN A 25 -0.20 -3.04 -11.56
N LEU A 26 0.59 -4.08 -11.78
CA LEU A 26 2.02 -3.84 -12.00
C LEU A 26 2.23 -3.16 -13.37
N PRO A 27 3.23 -2.28 -13.52
CA PRO A 27 3.61 -1.78 -14.83
C PRO A 27 4.16 -2.89 -15.75
N PRO A 28 3.82 -2.93 -17.06
CA PRO A 28 4.31 -3.94 -17.99
C PRO A 28 5.83 -4.09 -18.03
N ALA A 29 6.55 -2.99 -17.76
CA ALA A 29 8.01 -2.95 -17.67
C ALA A 29 8.62 -3.94 -16.67
N PHE A 30 7.85 -4.42 -15.67
CA PHE A 30 8.32 -5.45 -14.75
C PHE A 30 8.39 -6.85 -15.39
N GLY A 31 7.72 -7.08 -16.52
CA GLY A 31 7.76 -8.39 -17.20
C GLY A 31 7.05 -9.54 -16.47
N LEU A 32 6.34 -9.26 -15.37
CA LEU A 32 5.76 -10.30 -14.50
C LEU A 32 4.30 -10.68 -14.82
N HIS A 33 3.64 -9.97 -15.74
CA HIS A 33 2.19 -10.10 -15.97
C HIS A 33 1.76 -11.54 -16.27
N GLN A 34 2.41 -12.19 -17.24
CA GLN A 34 2.05 -13.55 -17.64
C GLN A 34 2.23 -14.53 -16.48
N LEU A 35 3.38 -14.48 -15.79
CA LEU A 35 3.69 -15.37 -14.68
C LEU A 35 2.74 -15.19 -13.50
N LEU A 36 2.37 -13.93 -13.19
CA LEU A 36 1.39 -13.64 -12.15
C LEU A 36 -0.01 -14.12 -12.53
N GLN A 37 -0.42 -14.00 -13.80
CA GLN A 37 -1.69 -14.54 -14.28
C GLN A 37 -1.73 -16.06 -14.21
N GLU A 38 -0.64 -16.74 -14.58
CA GLU A 38 -0.53 -18.21 -14.48
C GLU A 38 -0.60 -18.67 -13.02
N LEU A 39 0.17 -18.02 -12.13
CA LEU A 39 0.12 -18.29 -10.69
C LEU A 39 -1.29 -18.07 -10.13
N ARG A 40 -1.94 -16.94 -10.48
CA ARG A 40 -3.31 -16.67 -10.07
C ARG A 40 -4.26 -17.78 -10.53
N ARG A 41 -4.23 -18.16 -11.81
CA ARG A 41 -5.09 -19.23 -12.37
C ARG A 41 -4.93 -20.55 -11.61
N ALA A 42 -3.69 -20.91 -11.27
CA ALA A 42 -3.40 -22.11 -10.48
C ALA A 42 -4.00 -22.03 -9.07
N LEU A 43 -3.87 -20.89 -8.39
CA LEU A 43 -4.48 -20.65 -7.07
C LEU A 43 -6.01 -20.67 -7.15
N SER A 44 -6.61 -19.99 -8.14
CA SER A 44 -8.07 -19.98 -8.31
C SER A 44 -8.60 -21.39 -8.61
N ALA A 45 -7.88 -22.21 -9.39
CA ALA A 45 -8.26 -23.60 -9.66
C ALA A 45 -8.25 -24.45 -8.37
N ARG A 46 -7.23 -24.28 -7.52
CA ARG A 46 -7.17 -24.95 -6.21
C ARG A 46 -8.30 -24.52 -5.28
N LEU A 47 -8.62 -23.22 -5.26
CA LEU A 47 -9.73 -22.68 -4.48
C LEU A 47 -11.09 -23.22 -4.96
N ARG A 48 -11.29 -23.37 -6.28
CA ARG A 48 -12.51 -23.96 -6.85
C ARG A 48 -12.64 -25.46 -6.60
N ALA A 49 -11.51 -26.19 -6.62
CA ALA A 49 -11.50 -27.64 -6.37
C ALA A 49 -11.75 -27.99 -4.90
N ALA A 50 -11.51 -27.04 -3.99
CA ALA A 50 -11.81 -27.23 -2.57
C ALA A 50 -13.33 -27.23 -2.33
N GLN A 51 -13.88 -28.43 -2.14
CA GLN A 51 -15.32 -28.65 -1.94
C GLN A 51 -15.88 -27.93 -0.69
N THR A 52 -15.04 -27.66 0.32
CA THR A 52 -15.37 -26.84 1.51
C THR A 52 -14.13 -26.06 1.99
N ALA A 53 -14.35 -24.99 2.78
CA ALA A 53 -13.26 -24.18 3.38
C ALA A 53 -12.29 -24.98 4.27
N GLN A 54 -12.67 -26.21 4.69
CA GLN A 54 -11.84 -27.11 5.50
C GLN A 54 -10.98 -28.07 4.65
N GLY A 55 -11.27 -28.22 3.35
CA GLY A 55 -10.58 -29.14 2.45
C GLY A 55 -9.39 -28.55 1.68
N SER A 56 -9.26 -27.22 1.61
CA SER A 56 -8.12 -26.59 0.94
C SER A 56 -6.99 -26.31 1.93
N ARG A 57 -5.93 -27.11 1.84
CA ARG A 57 -4.63 -26.78 2.41
C ARG A 57 -3.64 -26.70 1.26
N LEU A 58 -2.88 -25.61 1.19
CA LEU A 58 -1.75 -25.49 0.27
C LEU A 58 -0.47 -25.74 1.06
N CYS A 59 0.18 -26.88 0.85
CA CYS A 59 1.46 -27.16 1.50
C CYS A 59 2.50 -26.11 1.10
N ALA A 60 3.42 -25.78 2.01
CA ALA A 60 4.45 -24.78 1.72
C ALA A 60 5.35 -25.19 0.54
N VAL A 61 5.63 -26.49 0.37
CA VAL A 61 6.37 -27.02 -0.78
C VAL A 61 5.63 -26.81 -2.11
N ASP A 62 4.31 -26.96 -2.12
CA ASP A 62 3.48 -26.69 -3.29
C ASP A 62 3.51 -25.20 -3.62
N TRP A 63 3.37 -24.34 -2.60
CA TRP A 63 3.49 -22.89 -2.76
C TRP A 63 4.83 -22.49 -3.37
N HIS A 64 5.95 -22.99 -2.84
CA HIS A 64 7.28 -22.72 -3.40
C HIS A 64 7.38 -23.14 -4.86
N SER A 65 6.82 -24.30 -5.21
CA SER A 65 6.82 -24.80 -6.59
C SER A 65 5.98 -23.93 -7.51
N LEU A 66 4.79 -23.51 -7.07
CA LEU A 66 3.90 -22.62 -7.83
C LEU A 66 4.48 -21.22 -8.02
N ALA A 67 5.09 -20.67 -6.97
CA ALA A 67 5.64 -19.30 -6.99
C ALA A 67 7.04 -19.22 -7.62
N ALA A 68 7.74 -20.35 -7.80
CA ALA A 68 9.12 -20.38 -8.28
C ALA A 68 9.36 -19.60 -9.58
N PRO A 69 8.52 -19.70 -10.64
CA PRO A 69 8.74 -18.93 -11.87
C PRO A 69 8.71 -17.41 -11.64
N VAL A 70 7.76 -16.92 -10.84
CA VAL A 70 7.66 -15.49 -10.48
C VAL A 70 8.89 -15.07 -9.67
N LEU A 71 9.27 -15.86 -8.67
CA LEU A 71 10.42 -15.56 -7.80
C LEU A 71 11.75 -15.55 -8.56
N GLN A 72 11.91 -16.44 -9.54
CA GLN A 72 13.09 -16.49 -10.41
C GLN A 72 13.20 -15.23 -11.28
N GLU A 73 12.10 -14.75 -11.86
CA GLU A 73 12.13 -13.49 -12.62
C GLU A 73 12.40 -12.27 -11.72
N ILE A 74 11.79 -12.20 -10.53
CA ILE A 74 12.09 -11.14 -9.56
C ILE A 74 13.58 -11.14 -9.18
N ALA A 75 14.16 -12.33 -8.94
CA ALA A 75 15.57 -12.47 -8.61
C ALA A 75 16.49 -12.01 -9.76
N GLN A 76 16.06 -12.20 -11.02
CA GLN A 76 16.79 -11.71 -12.19
C GLN A 76 16.72 -10.19 -12.32
N VAL A 77 15.62 -9.53 -11.94
CA VAL A 77 15.55 -8.06 -11.90
C VAL A 77 16.60 -7.49 -10.94
N GLY A 78 16.75 -8.12 -9.76
CA GLY A 78 17.80 -7.76 -8.79
C GLY A 78 19.23 -7.98 -9.28
N GLN A 79 19.44 -8.66 -10.42
CA GLN A 79 20.76 -8.88 -11.04
C GLN A 79 20.96 -8.12 -12.36
N ARG A 80 19.89 -7.60 -12.97
CA ARG A 80 19.92 -7.04 -14.33
C ARG A 80 20.19 -5.53 -14.39
N ASP A 81 19.97 -4.76 -13.32
CA ASP A 81 20.35 -3.35 -13.33
C ASP A 81 20.45 -2.71 -11.93
N PHE A 82 21.65 -2.70 -11.36
CA PHE A 82 21.95 -1.92 -10.15
C PHE A 82 22.26 -0.44 -10.44
N THR A 83 22.20 0.02 -11.70
CA THR A 83 22.55 1.40 -12.04
C THR A 83 21.50 2.43 -11.64
N VAL A 84 20.29 1.97 -11.28
CA VAL A 84 19.32 2.78 -10.53
C VAL A 84 19.33 2.28 -9.08
N PRO A 85 20.02 2.98 -8.15
CA PRO A 85 19.87 2.71 -6.74
C PRO A 85 18.37 2.77 -6.42
N SER A 86 17.77 1.65 -6.01
CA SER A 86 16.46 1.74 -5.37
C SER A 86 16.67 2.63 -4.15
N ALA A 87 15.98 3.78 -4.09
CA ALA A 87 16.00 4.64 -2.91
C ALA A 87 15.50 3.91 -1.64
N CYS A 88 14.95 2.69 -1.78
CA CYS A 88 14.39 1.86 -0.73
C CYS A 88 15.26 0.66 -0.35
N ALA A 89 16.12 0.84 0.65
CA ALA A 89 16.96 -0.25 1.19
C ALA A 89 16.20 -1.26 2.07
N SER A 90 15.14 -0.84 2.77
CA SER A 90 14.36 -1.69 3.69
C SER A 90 13.16 -2.37 3.03
N GLU A 91 12.72 -3.52 3.55
CA GLU A 91 11.48 -4.19 3.14
C GLU A 91 10.24 -3.28 3.28
N THR A 92 10.19 -2.46 4.34
CA THR A 92 9.08 -1.52 4.58
C THR A 92 9.00 -0.44 3.51
N CYS A 93 10.14 0.14 3.12
CA CYS A 93 10.22 1.10 2.01
C CYS A 93 9.78 0.47 0.68
N ARG A 94 10.27 -0.75 0.36
CA ARG A 94 9.86 -1.48 -0.85
C ARG A 94 8.35 -1.75 -0.88
N LEU A 95 7.78 -2.11 0.26
CA LEU A 95 6.32 -2.29 0.38
C LEU A 95 5.58 -0.97 0.12
N TRP A 96 5.97 0.14 0.76
CA TRP A 96 5.34 1.44 0.50
C TRP A 96 5.40 1.84 -0.96
N SER A 97 6.57 1.69 -1.61
CA SER A 97 6.70 1.95 -3.05
C SER A 97 5.75 1.09 -3.86
N LEU A 98 5.63 -0.21 -3.54
CA LEU A 98 4.70 -1.10 -4.21
C LEU A 98 3.25 -0.64 -4.03
N LEU A 99 2.83 -0.24 -2.83
CA LEU A 99 1.46 0.25 -2.59
C LEU A 99 1.16 1.50 -3.43
N HIS A 100 2.09 2.47 -3.46
CA HIS A 100 1.95 3.67 -4.30
C HIS A 100 1.82 3.32 -5.78
N VAL A 101 2.69 2.43 -6.29
CA VAL A 101 2.62 1.95 -7.67
C VAL A 101 1.27 1.31 -7.96
N LEU A 102 0.81 0.37 -7.13
CA LEU A 102 -0.46 -0.33 -7.36
C LEU A 102 -1.65 0.63 -7.39
N THR A 103 -1.66 1.65 -6.53
CA THR A 103 -2.75 2.65 -6.51
C THR A 103 -2.70 3.59 -7.70
N ALA A 104 -1.51 4.04 -8.11
CA ALA A 104 -1.33 4.91 -9.27
C ALA A 104 -1.69 4.19 -10.56
N GLU A 105 -1.26 2.93 -10.70
CA GLU A 105 -1.59 2.09 -11.85
C GLU A 105 -3.07 1.71 -11.88
N GLY A 106 -3.68 1.51 -10.71
CA GLY A 106 -5.13 1.33 -10.56
C GLY A 106 -5.93 2.56 -10.98
N PHE A 107 -5.43 3.77 -10.67
CA PHE A 107 -6.00 5.02 -11.18
C PHE A 107 -5.89 5.10 -12.71
N ARG A 108 -4.70 4.89 -13.27
CA ARG A 108 -4.45 4.97 -14.72
C ARG A 108 -5.26 3.97 -15.55
N ARG A 109 -5.64 2.83 -14.95
CA ARG A 109 -6.44 1.77 -15.60
C ARG A 109 -7.94 1.92 -15.38
N GLN A 110 -8.40 2.91 -14.61
CA GLN A 110 -9.84 3.14 -14.50
C GLN A 110 -10.39 3.56 -15.87
N PRO A 111 -11.43 2.89 -16.37
CA PRO A 111 -12.03 3.29 -17.64
C PRO A 111 -12.70 4.66 -17.47
N GLU A 112 -12.37 5.61 -18.36
CA GLU A 112 -12.96 6.96 -18.36
C GLU A 112 -14.48 6.93 -18.60
N THR A 113 -14.99 5.85 -19.19
CA THR A 113 -16.40 5.63 -19.52
C THR A 113 -16.80 4.18 -19.25
N THR A 114 -18.05 3.96 -18.85
CA THR A 114 -18.68 2.65 -18.58
C THR A 114 -18.84 1.75 -19.81
N THR A 115 -17.86 1.71 -20.70
CA THR A 115 -17.79 0.78 -21.82
C THR A 115 -16.51 -0.02 -21.66
N ALA A 116 -16.57 -1.05 -20.81
CA ALA A 116 -15.59 -2.12 -20.87
C ALA A 116 -15.66 -2.72 -22.27
N LEU A 117 -14.60 -2.53 -23.06
CA LEU A 117 -14.42 -3.27 -24.30
C LEU A 117 -14.24 -4.75 -23.93
N ASP A 118 -14.93 -5.63 -24.63
CA ASP A 118 -14.88 -7.08 -24.40
C ASP A 118 -13.44 -7.59 -24.46
N GLY A 119 -12.90 -8.02 -23.32
CA GLY A 119 -11.62 -8.75 -23.25
C GLY A 119 -10.53 -8.15 -22.36
N GLU A 120 -10.62 -6.88 -21.95
CA GLU A 120 -9.64 -6.30 -21.02
C GLU A 120 -9.99 -6.63 -19.55
N PRO A 121 -9.01 -7.01 -18.71
CA PRO A 121 -9.25 -7.19 -17.29
C PRO A 121 -9.76 -5.88 -16.68
N LEU A 122 -11.00 -5.88 -16.20
CA LEU A 122 -11.55 -4.74 -15.47
C LEU A 122 -10.59 -4.37 -14.32
N ALA A 123 -10.17 -3.11 -14.26
CA ALA A 123 -9.42 -2.60 -13.12
C ALA A 123 -10.22 -2.88 -11.84
N ALA A 124 -9.53 -3.38 -10.80
CA ALA A 124 -10.17 -3.62 -9.52
C ALA A 124 -10.80 -2.33 -9.02
N ARG A 125 -12.04 -2.40 -8.51
CA ARG A 125 -12.69 -1.23 -7.93
C ARG A 125 -11.83 -0.72 -6.76
N PRO A 126 -11.77 0.60 -6.48
CA PRO A 126 -10.90 1.13 -5.41
C PRO A 126 -11.11 0.43 -4.07
N ALA A 127 -12.36 0.11 -3.71
CA ALA A 127 -12.68 -0.68 -2.53
C ALA A 127 -12.06 -2.09 -2.51
N GLU A 128 -12.04 -2.80 -3.64
CA GLU A 128 -11.47 -4.15 -3.76
C GLU A 128 -9.94 -4.11 -3.68
N LEU A 129 -9.33 -3.10 -4.31
CA LEU A 129 -7.90 -2.83 -4.21
C LEU A 129 -7.48 -2.60 -2.76
N LEU A 130 -8.17 -1.69 -2.06
CA LEU A 130 -7.86 -1.35 -0.67
C LEU A 130 -8.07 -2.53 0.29
N THR A 131 -9.14 -3.30 0.07
CA THR A 131 -9.41 -4.51 0.87
C THR A 131 -8.34 -5.58 0.65
N SER A 132 -7.94 -5.81 -0.61
CA SER A 132 -6.89 -6.79 -0.94
C SER A 132 -5.54 -6.42 -0.32
N ILE A 133 -5.19 -5.12 -0.33
CA ILE A 133 -4.00 -4.62 0.38
C ILE A 133 -4.12 -4.87 1.88
N ARG A 134 -5.25 -4.48 2.49
CA ARG A 134 -5.47 -4.64 3.94
C ARG A 134 -5.35 -6.10 4.37
N ASP A 135 -6.04 -7.01 3.70
CA ASP A 135 -6.04 -8.43 4.04
C ASP A 135 -4.65 -9.06 3.85
N PHE A 136 -3.92 -8.67 2.80
CA PHE A 136 -2.55 -9.13 2.59
C PHE A 136 -1.62 -8.65 3.72
N LEU A 137 -1.73 -7.39 4.14
CA LEU A 137 -0.92 -6.85 5.22
C LEU A 137 -1.28 -7.46 6.57
N GLU A 138 -2.57 -7.70 6.85
CA GLU A 138 -3.02 -8.41 8.05
C GLU A 138 -2.39 -9.79 8.15
N GLU A 139 -2.38 -10.55 7.06
CA GLU A 139 -1.94 -11.94 7.09
C GLU A 139 -0.40 -12.06 7.01
N TYR A 140 0.25 -11.34 6.10
CA TYR A 140 1.62 -11.64 5.68
C TYR A 140 2.67 -10.59 6.04
N PHE A 141 2.29 -9.40 6.51
CA PHE A 141 3.28 -8.38 6.82
C PHE A 141 4.00 -8.65 8.15
N LYS A 142 5.32 -8.84 8.09
CA LYS A 142 6.14 -9.34 9.21
C LYS A 142 6.27 -8.37 10.39
N CYS A 143 6.30 -7.07 10.15
CA CYS A 143 6.45 -6.09 11.23
C CYS A 143 5.15 -5.99 12.02
N LEU A 144 5.05 -6.70 13.16
CA LEU A 144 3.85 -6.74 14.00
C LEU A 144 3.41 -5.34 14.48
N TYR A 145 4.36 -4.49 14.88
CA TYR A 145 4.11 -3.12 15.30
C TYR A 145 3.49 -2.29 14.16
N CYS A 146 4.15 -2.32 12.99
CA CYS A 146 3.73 -1.60 11.80
C CYS A 146 2.35 -2.08 11.33
N ARG A 147 2.15 -3.40 11.28
CA ARG A 147 0.90 -4.05 10.88
C ARG A 147 -0.26 -3.64 11.78
N ARG A 148 -0.09 -3.73 13.10
CA ARG A 148 -1.12 -3.34 14.06
C ARG A 148 -1.56 -1.90 13.84
N HIS A 149 -0.60 -0.99 13.68
CA HIS A 149 -0.94 0.40 13.45
C HIS A 149 -1.65 0.64 12.12
N PHE A 150 -1.20 0.01 11.03
CA PHE A 150 -1.90 0.08 9.74
C PHE A 150 -3.35 -0.39 9.88
N LEU A 151 -3.60 -1.54 10.52
CA LEU A 151 -4.95 -2.08 10.72
C LEU A 151 -5.80 -1.15 11.58
N GLU A 152 -5.25 -0.60 12.66
CA GLU A 152 -5.96 0.37 13.52
C GLU A 152 -6.42 1.59 12.73
N GLN A 153 -5.56 2.18 11.89
CA GLN A 153 -5.92 3.34 11.08
C GLN A 153 -6.88 2.98 9.95
N PHE A 154 -6.72 1.81 9.34
CA PHE A 154 -7.63 1.33 8.29
C PHE A 154 -9.03 1.07 8.84
N ASP A 155 -9.14 0.36 9.97
CA ASP A 155 -10.42 -0.03 10.58
C ASP A 155 -11.17 1.19 11.15
N ARG A 156 -10.44 2.24 11.56
CA ARG A 156 -11.02 3.55 11.95
C ARG A 156 -11.50 4.39 10.77
N GLY A 157 -11.12 4.06 9.53
CA GLY A 157 -11.44 4.88 8.37
C GLY A 157 -10.65 6.19 8.28
N SER A 158 -9.48 6.26 8.93
CA SER A 158 -8.60 7.43 8.95
C SER A 158 -8.12 7.85 7.55
N TYR A 159 -7.60 9.08 7.44
CA TYR A 159 -6.94 9.62 6.24
C TYR A 159 -7.78 9.58 4.94
N GLY A 160 -9.10 9.68 5.05
CA GLY A 160 -10.00 9.75 3.89
C GLY A 160 -10.36 8.39 3.29
N LEU A 161 -10.21 7.27 4.02
CA LEU A 161 -10.48 5.92 3.51
C LEU A 161 -11.88 5.78 2.88
N HIS A 162 -12.88 6.48 3.43
CA HIS A 162 -14.24 6.47 2.88
C HIS A 162 -14.27 6.95 1.42
N SER A 163 -13.59 8.06 1.11
CA SER A 163 -13.47 8.60 -0.26
C SER A 163 -12.64 7.69 -1.15
N ALA A 164 -11.53 7.17 -0.61
CA ALA A 164 -10.64 6.24 -1.30
C ALA A 164 -11.33 4.95 -1.76
N ARG A 165 -12.36 4.48 -1.05
CA ARG A 165 -13.15 3.30 -1.47
C ARG A 165 -14.02 3.54 -2.70
N ARG A 166 -14.29 4.81 -3.06
CA ARG A 166 -15.16 5.19 -4.18
C ARG A 166 -14.39 5.72 -5.38
N ASP A 167 -13.26 6.38 -5.15
CA ASP A 167 -12.52 7.10 -6.17
C ASP A 167 -11.05 6.66 -6.18
N ALA A 168 -10.50 6.36 -7.35
CA ALA A 168 -9.12 5.89 -7.44
C ALA A 168 -8.09 7.00 -7.19
N GLY A 169 -8.40 8.26 -7.49
CA GLY A 169 -7.52 9.39 -7.17
C GLY A 169 -7.42 9.56 -5.66
N GLU A 170 -8.55 9.42 -4.97
CA GLU A 170 -8.59 9.37 -3.51
C GLU A 170 -7.90 8.13 -2.93
N ALA A 171 -7.85 7.00 -3.64
CA ALA A 171 -7.06 5.85 -3.22
C ALA A 171 -5.55 6.11 -3.28
N VAL A 172 -5.08 6.82 -4.31
CA VAL A 172 -3.69 7.31 -4.41
C VAL A 172 -3.40 8.27 -3.25
N LEU A 173 -4.28 9.26 -3.03
CA LEU A 173 -4.13 10.23 -1.96
C LEU A 173 -4.21 9.59 -0.56
N TYR A 174 -5.04 8.56 -0.35
CA TYR A 174 -5.13 7.84 0.92
C TYR A 174 -3.79 7.26 1.36
N PHE A 175 -3.10 6.52 0.48
CA PHE A 175 -1.79 5.97 0.83
C PHE A 175 -0.73 7.07 0.98
N TRP A 176 -0.85 8.18 0.24
CA TRP A 176 0.02 9.34 0.45
C TRP A 176 -0.18 10.00 1.82
N ARG A 177 -1.44 10.29 2.22
CA ARG A 177 -1.79 10.86 3.53
C ARG A 177 -1.32 9.94 4.66
N LEU A 178 -1.64 8.66 4.58
CA LEU A 178 -1.24 7.66 5.58
C LEU A 178 0.29 7.52 5.68
N HIS A 179 1.01 7.48 4.56
CA HIS A 179 2.47 7.34 4.59
C HIS A 179 3.15 8.59 5.17
N ASN A 180 2.61 9.78 4.92
CA ASN A 180 3.05 11.01 5.58
C ASN A 180 2.82 10.97 7.09
N ALA A 181 1.64 10.52 7.53
CA ALA A 181 1.33 10.35 8.96
C ALA A 181 2.31 9.38 9.63
N VAL A 182 2.56 8.23 9.01
CA VAL A 182 3.57 7.28 9.49
C VAL A 182 4.95 7.93 9.57
N SER A 183 5.36 8.70 8.55
CA SER A 183 6.67 9.35 8.52
C SER A 183 6.85 10.38 9.64
N VAL A 184 5.84 11.22 9.88
CA VAL A 184 5.83 12.22 10.96
C VAL A 184 5.85 11.55 12.33
N ARG A 185 5.01 10.53 12.54
CA ARG A 185 4.97 9.79 13.80
C ARG A 185 6.29 9.10 14.11
N ILE A 186 6.88 8.39 13.15
CA ILE A 186 8.17 7.71 13.34
C ILE A 186 9.28 8.73 13.64
N ALA A 187 9.25 9.90 13.00
CA ALA A 187 10.18 10.97 13.33
C ALA A 187 10.06 11.43 14.79
N ALA A 188 8.83 11.61 15.28
CA ALA A 188 8.55 11.96 16.67
C ALA A 188 8.99 10.86 17.64
N GLU A 189 8.68 9.59 17.36
CA GLU A 189 9.10 8.43 18.18
C GLU A 189 10.63 8.32 18.31
N HIS A 190 11.38 8.76 17.30
CA HIS A 190 12.84 8.77 17.30
C HIS A 190 13.47 10.11 17.69
N SER A 191 12.69 11.10 18.12
CA SER A 191 13.20 12.46 18.41
C SER A 191 13.97 13.08 17.24
N CYS A 192 13.51 12.83 16.02
CA CYS A 192 14.01 13.40 14.76
C CYS A 192 13.10 14.55 14.29
N ASP A 193 12.72 15.45 15.20
CA ASP A 193 11.81 16.57 14.98
C ASP A 193 12.47 17.78 14.27
N GLU A 194 13.77 17.69 13.96
CA GLU A 194 14.49 18.76 13.26
C GLU A 194 14.24 18.82 11.75
N VAL A 195 13.69 17.75 11.16
CA VAL A 195 13.51 17.63 9.71
C VAL A 195 12.03 17.42 9.41
N ASP A 196 11.48 18.24 8.52
CA ASP A 196 10.14 18.01 7.99
C ASP A 196 10.15 16.74 7.14
N ARG A 197 9.45 15.70 7.62
CA ARG A 197 9.39 14.38 6.97
C ARG A 197 8.20 14.24 6.02
N ARG A 198 7.43 15.31 5.82
CA ARG A 198 6.34 15.30 4.84
C ARG A 198 6.92 15.20 3.44
N TRP A 199 6.26 14.40 2.62
CA TRP A 199 6.64 14.11 1.25
C TRP A 199 5.53 14.54 0.29
N PRO A 200 5.84 15.14 -0.87
CA PRO A 200 7.20 15.49 -1.30
C PRO A 200 7.74 16.69 -0.52
N PRO A 201 9.07 16.82 -0.32
CA PRO A 201 9.62 18.05 0.22
C PRO A 201 9.38 19.21 -0.75
N LEU A 202 9.30 20.45 -0.23
CA LEU A 202 9.12 21.69 -1.01
C LEU A 202 10.12 21.81 -2.17
N SER A 203 11.36 21.37 -1.96
CA SER A 203 12.42 21.40 -2.98
C SER A 203 12.17 20.47 -4.17
N VAL A 204 11.31 19.46 -4.01
CA VAL A 204 10.94 18.50 -5.06
C VAL A 204 9.63 18.90 -5.73
N CYS A 205 8.65 19.39 -4.96
CA CYS A 205 7.40 19.89 -5.52
C CYS A 205 6.88 21.10 -4.75
N ALA A 206 7.28 22.30 -5.15
CA ALA A 206 6.81 23.53 -4.51
C ALA A 206 5.29 23.74 -4.69
N LYS A 207 4.74 23.37 -5.86
CA LYS A 207 3.29 23.49 -6.16
C LYS A 207 2.42 22.53 -5.34
N CYS A 208 3.00 21.48 -4.76
CA CYS A 208 2.26 20.55 -3.92
C CYS A 208 1.89 21.16 -2.56
N TRP A 209 2.38 22.36 -2.25
CA TRP A 209 2.26 22.99 -0.96
C TRP A 209 1.77 24.44 -1.11
N ASP A 210 0.85 24.83 -0.24
CA ASP A 210 0.46 26.21 -0.02
C ASP A 210 1.14 26.70 1.26
N ILE A 211 2.18 27.52 1.10
CA ILE A 211 2.97 28.08 2.22
C ILE A 211 2.29 29.30 2.85
N GLU A 212 1.27 29.86 2.21
CA GLU A 212 0.51 31.02 2.71
C GLU A 212 -0.81 30.58 3.37
N SER A 213 -1.09 29.28 3.41
CA SER A 213 -2.32 28.74 3.96
C SER A 213 -2.52 29.19 5.42
N PRO A 214 -3.72 29.71 5.77
CA PRO A 214 -4.01 30.08 7.15
C PRO A 214 -4.27 28.86 8.05
N HIS A 215 -4.35 27.65 7.47
CA HIS A 215 -4.57 26.40 8.18
C HIS A 215 -3.32 25.53 8.12
N ASP A 216 -2.95 24.93 9.24
CA ASP A 216 -1.91 23.92 9.29
C ASP A 216 -2.47 22.57 8.83
N TRP A 217 -1.69 21.80 8.08
CA TRP A 217 -2.10 20.44 7.73
C TRP A 217 -2.03 19.51 8.93
N GLU A 218 -3.19 19.02 9.35
CA GLU A 218 -3.29 17.98 10.36
C GLU A 218 -2.90 16.61 9.78
N VAL A 219 -1.61 16.28 9.87
CA VAL A 219 -1.07 15.03 9.32
C VAL A 219 -1.48 13.81 10.15
N LEU A 220 -1.51 13.92 11.48
CA LEU A 220 -1.81 12.81 12.39
C LEU A 220 -3.28 12.83 12.82
N SER A 221 -4.17 12.27 12.01
CA SER A 221 -5.59 12.19 12.39
C SER A 221 -5.85 11.42 13.71
N GLU A 222 -4.92 10.56 14.15
CA GLU A 222 -5.04 9.86 15.42
C GLU A 222 -4.85 10.74 16.66
N THR A 223 -4.26 11.93 16.55
CA THR A 223 -4.07 12.81 17.71
C THR A 223 -5.37 13.43 18.22
N LEU A 224 -6.39 13.57 17.37
CA LEU A 224 -7.73 14.01 17.77
C LEU A 224 -8.41 12.99 18.68
N ALA A 225 -8.30 11.70 18.36
CA ALA A 225 -8.91 10.63 19.15
C ALA A 225 -8.22 10.45 20.52
N MET A 226 -6.93 10.77 20.63
CA MET A 226 -6.22 10.73 21.91
C MET A 226 -6.61 11.87 22.88
N GLN A 227 -7.19 12.96 22.38
CA GLN A 227 -7.77 14.01 23.23
C GLN A 227 -9.13 13.57 23.83
N GLU A 228 -9.82 12.63 23.20
CA GLU A 228 -11.08 12.06 23.71
C GLU A 228 -10.88 10.82 24.60
N GLY A 229 -9.76 10.09 24.43
CA GLY A 229 -9.45 8.87 25.19
C GLY A 229 -8.09 8.96 25.90
N GLY A 230 -8.05 9.57 27.09
CA GLY A 230 -6.82 9.72 27.85
C GLY A 230 -6.16 8.39 28.26
N ARG A 231 -5.02 8.05 27.62
CA ARG A 231 -3.75 7.56 28.23
C ARG A 231 -2.81 6.97 27.16
N GLY A 232 -1.58 7.50 27.11
CA GLY A 232 -0.38 6.69 26.83
C GLY A 232 0.01 6.48 25.36
N GLY A 233 0.33 7.55 24.65
CA GLY A 233 1.16 7.54 23.43
C GLY A 233 2.06 8.79 23.43
N PRO A 234 3.04 8.91 22.52
CA PRO A 234 3.91 10.08 22.44
C PRO A 234 3.06 11.34 22.51
N ARG A 235 3.43 12.32 23.35
CA ARG A 235 2.59 13.50 23.58
C ARG A 235 2.34 14.13 22.22
N ALA A 236 1.07 14.40 21.89
CA ALA A 236 0.71 15.12 20.66
C ALA A 236 1.58 16.39 20.44
N ALA A 237 2.07 16.99 21.54
CA ALA A 237 3.03 18.09 21.54
C ALA A 237 4.38 17.81 20.83
N ASP A 238 4.90 16.58 20.87
CA ASP A 238 6.18 16.21 20.25
C ASP A 238 6.01 15.96 18.75
N ALA A 239 4.85 15.44 18.33
CA ALA A 239 4.54 15.26 16.91
C ALA A 239 4.24 16.58 16.18
N VAL A 240 3.61 17.54 16.87
CA VAL A 240 3.38 18.91 16.35
C VAL A 240 4.70 19.66 16.15
N ARG A 241 5.76 19.33 16.91
CA ARG A 241 7.09 19.96 16.77
C ARG A 241 7.86 19.50 15.52
N ALA A 242 7.56 18.32 14.99
CA ALA A 242 8.19 17.79 13.76
C ALA A 242 7.72 18.52 12.47
N LEU A 243 6.66 19.33 12.56
CA LEU A 243 6.12 20.11 11.43
C LEU A 243 6.71 21.53 11.46
N ARG A 244 7.94 21.69 10.95
CA ARG A 244 8.59 23.01 10.90
C ARG A 244 7.92 24.01 9.95
N SER A 245 7.09 23.54 9.02
CA SER A 245 6.43 24.37 8.01
C SER A 245 4.91 24.32 8.18
N ARG A 246 4.27 25.50 8.16
CA ARG A 246 2.80 25.65 8.14
C ARG A 246 2.16 25.30 6.81
N ALA A 247 2.96 24.85 5.85
CA ALA A 247 2.46 24.57 4.51
C ALA A 247 1.38 23.49 4.54
N SER A 248 0.26 23.78 3.89
CA SER A 248 -0.82 22.83 3.68
C SER A 248 -0.73 22.20 2.30
N PRO A 249 -1.10 20.92 2.14
CA PRO A 249 -0.98 20.26 0.86
C PRO A 249 -2.02 20.77 -0.14
N GLN A 250 -1.59 20.99 -1.37
CA GLN A 250 -2.46 21.17 -2.53
C GLN A 250 -2.71 19.79 -3.16
N GLU A 251 -3.69 19.05 -2.63
CA GLU A 251 -3.91 17.65 -3.01
C GLU A 251 -4.10 17.41 -4.52
N PRO A 252 -4.75 18.29 -5.31
CA PRO A 252 -4.77 18.15 -6.76
C PRO A 252 -3.38 18.18 -7.41
N GLU A 253 -2.48 19.05 -6.92
CA GLU A 253 -1.10 19.11 -7.40
C GLU A 253 -0.27 17.92 -6.91
N VAL A 254 -0.51 17.45 -5.68
CA VAL A 254 0.08 16.22 -5.14
C VAL A 254 -0.31 15.01 -6.00
N LEU A 255 -1.59 14.88 -6.34
CA LEU A 255 -2.08 13.78 -7.17
C LEU A 255 -1.43 13.80 -8.55
N ARG A 256 -1.34 14.98 -9.19
CA ARG A 256 -0.63 15.12 -10.47
C ARG A 256 0.85 14.74 -10.35
N PHE A 257 1.49 15.16 -9.27
CA PHE A 257 2.90 14.84 -9.01
C PHE A 257 3.13 13.34 -8.79
N LEU A 258 2.24 12.65 -8.06
CA LEU A 258 2.30 11.21 -7.82
C LEU A 258 2.04 10.38 -9.10
N LEU A 259 1.34 10.96 -10.07
CA LEU A 259 0.97 10.32 -11.33
C LEU A 259 1.86 10.72 -12.52
N ALA A 260 2.80 11.63 -12.33
CA ALA A 260 3.80 12.00 -13.33
C ALA A 260 4.85 10.88 -13.52
#